data_AF-A0A8T4K851-F1
#
_entry.id   AF-A0A8T4K851-F1
#
_cell.length_a   1.000
_cell.length_b   1.000
_cell.length_c   1.000
_cell.angle_alpha   90.00
_cell.angle_beta   90.00
_cell.angle_gamma   90.00
#
_symmetry.space_group_name_H-M   'P 1'
#
loop_
_entity.id
_entity.type
_entity.pdbx_description
1 polymer ?
#
loop_
_entity_poly.entity_id
_entity_poly.type
_entity_poly.pdbx_seq_one_letter_code
_entity_poly.pdbx_strand_id
1 'polypeptide(L)' 'MTIPPTEQGTGSDNVIPGWIKNNAGWWADGQIDDGSFVSGLQWLISNGIMKIS' A
#
# COMPACT_ATOMS: atom_id res chain seq x y z
N MET A 1 -8.68 -16.82 -20.41
CA MET A 1 -7.83 -16.56 -19.23
C MET A 1 -8.43 -15.38 -18.50
N THR A 2 -9.28 -15.64 -17.50
CA THR A 2 -10.00 -14.60 -16.77
C THR A 2 -9.11 -14.10 -15.63
N ILE A 3 -8.59 -12.90 -15.77
CA ILE A 3 -7.87 -12.21 -14.71
C ILE A 3 -8.91 -11.87 -13.62
N PRO A 4 -8.74 -12.28 -12.35
CA PRO A 4 -9.67 -11.90 -11.31
C PRO A 4 -9.61 -10.38 -11.13
N PRO A 5 -10.76 -9.69 -11.03
CA PRO A 5 -10.75 -8.28 -10.69
C PRO A 5 -10.14 -8.15 -9.29
N THR A 6 -9.02 -7.43 -9.18
CA THR A 6 -8.53 -6.99 -7.88
C THR A 6 -9.63 -6.13 -7.26
N GLU A 7 -10.16 -6.53 -6.11
CA GLU A 7 -11.10 -5.73 -5.33
C GLU A 7 -10.42 -4.41 -4.94
N GLN A 8 -10.63 -3.40 -5.76
CA GLN A 8 -10.35 -2.02 -5.41
C GLN A 8 -11.42 -1.63 -4.37
N GLY A 9 -11.07 -1.78 -3.10
CA GLY A 9 -11.91 -1.41 -1.98
C GLY A 9 -12.45 0.00 -2.17
N THR A 10 -13.76 0.09 -2.39
CA THR A 10 -14.55 1.31 -2.44
C THR A 10 -14.76 1.78 -1.01
N GLY A 11 -13.83 2.60 -0.51
CA GLY A 11 -13.94 3.22 0.81
C GLY A 11 -13.45 4.65 0.73
N SER A 12 -14.39 5.57 0.59
CA SER A 12 -14.22 6.98 0.98
C SER A 12 -13.58 7.03 2.37
N ASP A 13 -12.71 8.02 2.61
CA ASP A 13 -12.07 8.37 3.90
C ASP A 13 -10.66 7.81 4.14
N ASN A 14 -9.62 8.38 3.53
CA ASN A 14 -8.21 8.24 3.95
C ASN A 14 -7.74 6.81 4.32
N VAL A 15 -8.33 5.78 3.69
CA VAL A 15 -8.04 4.39 4.03
C VAL A 15 -6.73 3.99 3.35
N ILE A 16 -5.77 3.53 4.15
CA ILE A 16 -4.54 2.92 3.63
C ILE A 16 -4.92 1.75 2.70
N PRO A 17 -4.53 1.78 1.41
CA PRO A 17 -4.87 0.74 0.44
C PRO A 17 -4.41 -0.66 0.86
N GLY A 18 -5.18 -1.68 0.47
CA GLY A 18 -4.85 -3.08 0.76
C GLY A 18 -3.49 -3.53 0.23
N TRP A 19 -3.08 -3.02 -0.94
CA TRP A 19 -1.75 -3.36 -1.50
C TRP A 19 -0.59 -2.83 -0.64
N ILE A 20 -0.73 -1.66 -0.01
CA ILE A 20 0.26 -1.14 0.94
C ILE A 20 0.35 -2.06 2.16
N LYS A 21 -0.80 -2.51 2.67
CA LYS A 21 -0.85 -3.42 3.83
C LYS A 21 -0.18 -4.76 3.51
N ASN A 22 -0.41 -5.31 2.33
CA ASN A 22 0.24 -6.54 1.87
C ASN A 22 1.75 -6.35 1.72
N ASN A 23 2.19 -5.24 1.12
CA ASN A 23 3.61 -4.91 1.02
C ASN A 23 4.26 -4.76 2.41
N ALA A 24 3.56 -4.18 3.39
CA ALA A 24 4.06 -4.09 4.76
C ALA A 24 4.28 -5.47 5.40
N GLY A 25 3.37 -6.42 5.15
CA GLY A 25 3.52 -7.81 5.56
C GLY A 25 4.73 -8.47 4.91
N TRP A 26 4.87 -8.34 3.59
CA TRP A 26 6.04 -8.86 2.87
C TRP A 26 7.36 -8.23 3.32
N TRP A 27 7.36 -6.95 3.67
CA TRP A 27 8.53 -6.28 4.21
C TRP A 27 8.91 -6.83 5.60
N ALA A 28 7.92 -7.02 6.47
CA ALA A 28 8.12 -7.63 7.78
C ALA A 28 8.64 -9.09 7.69
N ASP A 29 8.21 -9.83 6.65
CA ASP A 29 8.70 -11.18 6.35
C ASP A 29 10.06 -11.20 5.63
N GLY A 30 10.62 -10.03 5.28
CA GLY A 30 11.87 -9.92 4.53
C GLY A 30 11.77 -10.35 3.05
N GLN A 31 10.56 -10.42 2.50
CA GLN A 31 10.29 -10.78 1.10
C GLN A 31 10.47 -9.61 0.15
N ILE A 32 10.31 -8.38 0.64
CA ILE A 32 10.63 -7.16 -0.11
C ILE A 32 11.64 -6.30 0.65
N ASP A 33 12.46 -5.58 -0.10
CA ASP A 33 13.46 -4.67 0.45
C ASP A 33 12.85 -3.37 1.01
N ASP A 34 13.62 -2.67 1.82
CA ASP A 34 13.21 -1.39 2.41
C ASP A 34 12.81 -0.36 1.35
N GLY A 35 13.46 -0.35 0.18
CA GLY A 35 13.14 0.57 -0.91
C GLY A 35 11.74 0.33 -1.49
N SER A 36 11.38 -0.94 -1.67
CA SER A 36 10.04 -1.35 -2.10
C SER A 36 8.95 -0.92 -1.10
N PHE A 37 9.22 -1.06 0.20
CA PHE A 37 8.28 -0.62 1.24
C PHE A 37 8.18 0.92 1.33
N VAL A 38 9.32 1.62 1.32
CA VAL A 38 9.41 3.08 1.38
C VAL A 38 8.70 3.74 0.19
N SER A 39 8.75 3.12 -0.99
CA SER A 39 8.01 3.60 -2.18
C SER A 39 6.49 3.61 -1.94
N GLY A 40 5.97 2.61 -1.22
CA GLY A 40 4.57 2.59 -0.78
C GLY A 40 4.24 3.74 0.18
N LEU A 41 5.12 4.01 1.16
CA LEU A 41 4.96 5.11 2.09
C LEU A 41 5.02 6.49 1.39
N GLN A 42 5.93 6.68 0.43
CA GLN A 42 6.00 7.90 -0.38
C GLN A 42 4.71 8.13 -1.17
N TRP A 43 4.13 7.06 -1.71
CA TRP A 43 2.85 7.15 -2.39
C TRP A 43 1.74 7.61 -1.42
N LEU A 44 1.69 7.07 -0.19
CA LEU A 44 0.71 7.50 0.82
C LEU A 44 0.84 8.99 1.18
N ILE A 45 2.07 9.48 1.32
CA ILE A 45 2.35 10.89 1.62
C ILE A 45 1.93 11.77 0.43
N SER A 46 2.29 11.35 -0.78
CA SER A 46 1.96 12.07 -2.02
C SER A 46 0.44 12.16 -2.27
N ASN A 47 -0.30 11.13 -1.87
CA ASN A 47 -1.76 11.10 -1.99
C ASN A 47 -2.48 11.77 -0.81
N GLY A 48 -1.74 12.34 0.16
CA GLY A 48 -2.32 12.99 1.33
C GLY A 48 -3.00 12.04 2.31
N ILE A 49 -2.81 10.73 2.15
CA ILE A 49 -3.35 9.69 3.04
C ILE A 49 -2.54 9.63 4.34
N MET A 50 -1.22 9.86 4.24
CA MET A 50 -0.31 9.95 5.39
C MET A 50 0.25 11.37 5.49
N LYS A 51 0.16 11.96 6.69
CA LYS A 51 0.76 13.27 6.99
C LYS A 51 1.88 13.09 8.00
N ILE A 52 3.06 13.61 7.69
CA ILE A 52 4.17 13.76 8.64
C ILE A 52 4.00 15.15 9.28
N SER A 53 4.00 15.24 10.60
CA SER A 53 3.91 16.49 11.37
C SER A 53 4.98 16.54 12.43
#